data_AF-A0A0B3AJV0-F1
#
_entry.id   AF-A0A0B3AJV0-F1
#
_cell.length_a   1.000
_cell.length_b   1.000
_cell.length_c   1.000
_cell.angle_alpha   90.00
_cell.angle_beta   90.00
_cell.angle_gamma   90.00
#
_symmetry.space_group_name_H-M   'P 1'
#
loop_
_entity.id
_entity.type
_entity.pdbx_description
1 polymer ?
#
loop_
_entity_poly.entity_id
_entity_poly.type
_entity_poly.pdbx_seq_one_letter_code
_entity_poly.pdbx_strand_id
1 'polypeptide(L)'
;MRFFLFSLIVVVLASSLALGADDQYKPYLHKANIPEHPKVKLYGQYQTNLFPGAATYSYGLDVPKGTNGLQPLLSIFYNSQSIKQRPSILGAGWSLTQNYLYRDVNFTPANTSDDKFVLILNGASYNLLYSPSDGFYRTETESFIRIENLTTTGTNAYNQYWLATLKDGTQMRFGHNPDTELVSSVGYPYAVKWWLDQIQDTHGNRIFYAYAENPYTGDIGSTYISSITYNNDQKRTIEFSYESAARKDRRRVYEQGSLLEESRRLTGISIFFNQSLVRRYQFDYVYLNPENSLSTLSAISFFAKDNTSR
;
A
#
# COMPACT_ATOMS: atom_id res chain seq x y z
N MET A 1 -108.10 24.06 43.74
CA MET A 1 -107.44 23.87 45.04
C MET A 1 -106.35 22.82 44.83
N ARG A 2 -105.10 23.16 45.13
CA ARG A 2 -103.89 22.38 44.84
C ARG A 2 -103.86 21.05 45.60
N PHE A 3 -103.44 19.97 44.95
CA PHE A 3 -102.81 18.81 45.60
C PHE A 3 -101.59 18.41 44.76
N PHE A 4 -100.42 18.55 45.37
CA PHE A 4 -99.12 18.08 44.86
C PHE A 4 -99.00 16.59 45.17
N LEU A 5 -98.67 15.77 44.17
CA LEU A 5 -98.18 14.41 44.38
C LEU A 5 -96.77 14.31 43.80
N PHE A 6 -95.83 13.95 44.67
CA PHE A 6 -94.40 13.80 44.41
C PHE A 6 -94.13 12.67 43.41
N SER A 7 -93.42 12.99 42.33
CA SER A 7 -92.86 12.00 41.39
C SER A 7 -91.43 11.67 41.79
N LEU A 8 -91.19 10.41 42.14
CA LEU A 8 -89.88 9.87 42.49
C LEU A 8 -89.12 9.55 41.20
N ILE A 9 -88.21 10.44 40.79
CA ILE A 9 -87.33 10.24 39.63
C ILE A 9 -86.06 9.53 40.10
N VAL A 10 -85.91 8.27 39.68
CA VAL A 10 -84.65 7.51 39.81
C VAL A 10 -83.71 7.98 38.71
N VAL A 11 -82.67 8.75 39.07
CA VAL A 11 -81.61 9.16 38.14
C VAL A 11 -80.50 8.12 38.18
N VAL A 12 -80.40 7.31 37.13
CA VAL A 12 -79.26 6.43 36.87
C VAL A 12 -78.13 7.28 36.29
N LEU A 13 -77.08 7.51 37.08
CA LEU A 13 -75.85 8.15 36.63
C LEU A 13 -75.05 7.17 35.77
N ALA A 14 -75.19 7.26 34.45
CA ALA A 14 -74.30 6.61 33.50
C ALA A 14 -72.99 7.41 33.41
N SER A 15 -71.92 6.93 34.06
CA SER A 15 -70.59 7.49 33.90
C SER A 15 -70.04 7.11 32.52
N SER A 16 -70.07 8.04 31.56
CA SER A 16 -69.31 7.90 30.32
C SER A 16 -67.83 8.10 30.63
N LEU A 17 -67.04 7.01 30.60
CA LEU A 17 -65.59 7.10 30.55
C LEU A 17 -65.20 7.77 29.23
N ALA A 18 -64.78 9.03 29.30
CA ALA A 18 -64.11 9.68 28.17
C ALA A 18 -62.75 9.01 27.99
N LEU A 19 -62.67 8.03 27.09
CA LEU A 19 -61.40 7.57 26.53
C LEU A 19 -60.84 8.72 25.69
N GLY A 20 -60.04 9.57 26.33
CA GLY A 20 -59.11 10.41 25.59
C GLY A 20 -58.17 9.48 24.85
N ALA A 21 -58.21 9.50 23.52
CA ALA A 21 -57.16 8.90 22.73
C ALA A 21 -55.87 9.65 23.07
N ASP A 22 -55.03 9.06 23.91
CA ASP A 22 -53.68 9.52 24.12
C ASP A 22 -52.94 9.24 22.81
N ASP A 23 -52.90 10.26 21.96
CA ASP A 23 -52.25 10.20 20.66
C ASP A 23 -50.75 10.09 20.96
N GLN A 24 -50.25 8.85 21.06
CA GLN A 24 -48.85 8.58 21.36
C GLN A 24 -47.97 9.40 20.43
N TYR A 25 -47.19 10.31 20.99
CA TYR A 25 -46.17 11.05 20.26
C TYR A 25 -45.24 10.05 19.57
N LYS A 26 -45.38 9.91 18.25
CA LYS A 26 -44.45 9.14 17.41
C LYS A 26 -43.38 10.12 16.93
N PRO A 27 -42.17 10.12 17.53
CA PRO A 27 -41.09 10.94 16.99
C PRO A 27 -40.88 10.51 15.54
N TYR A 28 -40.98 11.46 14.61
CA TYR A 28 -40.74 11.25 13.19
C TYR A 28 -39.41 10.51 13.03
N LEU A 29 -39.46 9.23 12.66
CA LEU A 29 -38.30 8.35 12.50
C LEU A 29 -37.62 8.59 11.14
N HIS A 30 -37.56 9.85 10.74
CA HIS A 30 -36.81 10.30 9.59
C HIS A 30 -35.66 11.13 10.14
N LYS A 31 -34.55 10.46 10.48
CA LYS A 31 -33.26 11.17 10.37
C LYS A 31 -33.23 11.69 8.94
N ALA A 32 -33.38 12.99 8.76
CA ALA A 32 -33.24 13.59 7.44
C ALA A 32 -31.88 13.13 6.92
N ASN A 33 -31.88 12.31 5.87
CA ASN A 33 -30.67 11.97 5.16
C ASN A 33 -30.33 13.21 4.34
N ILE A 34 -29.74 14.20 5.01
CA ILE A 34 -29.24 15.40 4.35
C ILE A 34 -28.20 14.88 3.37
N PRO A 35 -28.37 15.09 2.05
CA PRO A 35 -27.31 14.79 1.10
C PRO A 35 -26.07 15.49 1.62
N GLU A 36 -25.00 14.73 1.91
CA GLU A 36 -23.75 15.38 2.31
C GLU A 36 -23.42 16.42 1.24
N HIS A 37 -23.30 17.69 1.64
CA HIS A 37 -22.78 18.72 0.73
C HIS A 37 -21.50 18.16 0.12
N PRO A 38 -21.23 18.41 -1.18
CA PRO A 38 -20.02 17.91 -1.82
C PRO A 38 -18.82 18.37 -1.01
N LYS A 39 -18.27 17.46 -0.19
CA LYS A 39 -17.07 17.73 0.59
C LYS A 39 -15.95 17.84 -0.44
N VAL A 40 -15.14 18.88 -0.33
CA VAL A 40 -13.89 18.96 -1.09
C VAL A 40 -13.06 17.76 -0.66
N LYS A 41 -13.02 16.73 -1.52
CA LYS A 41 -12.26 15.52 -1.26
C LYS A 41 -10.81 15.80 -1.60
N LEU A 42 -9.99 16.01 -0.59
CA LEU A 42 -8.55 15.96 -0.73
C LEU A 42 -8.15 14.49 -0.90
N TYR A 43 -7.56 14.16 -2.04
CA TYR A 43 -7.16 12.78 -2.34
C TYR A 43 -5.82 12.39 -1.70
N GLY A 44 -5.04 13.38 -1.25
CA GLY A 44 -3.77 13.16 -0.57
C GLY A 44 -3.54 14.16 0.56
N GLN A 45 -2.44 13.96 1.27
CA GLN A 45 -2.05 14.75 2.44
C GLN A 45 -0.73 15.46 2.14
N TYR A 46 -0.74 16.79 2.20
CA TYR A 46 0.47 17.60 2.19
C TYR A 46 0.97 17.82 3.61
N GLN A 47 2.27 17.66 3.82
CA GLN A 47 2.91 17.97 5.09
C GLN A 47 4.30 18.56 4.86
N THR A 48 4.69 19.52 5.69
CA THR A 48 6.08 19.97 5.77
C THR A 48 6.81 19.15 6.81
N ASN A 49 7.90 18.49 6.41
CA ASN A 49 8.75 17.80 7.37
C ASN A 49 9.57 18.83 8.15
N LEU A 50 9.31 18.94 9.45
CA LEU A 50 9.83 20.02 10.30
C LEU A 50 11.35 19.98 10.49
N PHE A 51 11.97 18.80 10.38
CA PHE A 51 13.42 18.69 10.57
C PHE A 51 14.21 19.11 9.31
N PRO A 52 14.01 18.49 8.13
CA PRO A 52 14.73 18.87 6.93
C PRO A 52 14.09 20.05 6.16
N GLY A 53 12.90 20.51 6.55
CA GLY A 53 12.15 21.55 5.83
C GLY A 53 11.60 21.08 4.48
N ALA A 54 11.50 19.77 4.25
CA ALA A 54 11.05 19.20 2.99
C ALA A 54 9.53 19.32 2.82
N ALA A 55 9.08 19.65 1.60
CA ALA A 55 7.68 19.52 1.22
C ALA A 55 7.40 18.05 0.88
N THR A 56 6.43 17.46 1.59
CA THR A 56 6.02 16.06 1.40
C THR A 56 4.55 15.96 1.02
N TYR A 57 4.22 14.99 0.19
CA TYR A 57 2.84 14.69 -0.19
C TYR A 57 2.64 13.18 -0.24
N SER A 58 1.51 12.69 0.27
CA SER A 58 1.15 11.28 0.24
C SER A 58 -0.23 11.09 -0.38
N TYR A 59 -0.32 10.17 -1.33
CA TYR A 59 -1.56 9.77 -1.99
C TYR A 59 -1.77 8.27 -1.84
N GLY A 60 -2.79 7.88 -1.06
CA GLY A 60 -3.18 6.47 -0.90
C GLY A 60 -3.92 5.95 -2.12
N LEU A 61 -3.56 4.77 -2.60
CA LEU A 61 -4.31 4.07 -3.63
C LEU A 61 -5.37 3.20 -2.95
N ASP A 62 -6.66 3.42 -3.28
CA ASP A 62 -7.70 2.56 -2.74
C ASP A 62 -7.68 1.22 -3.46
N VAL A 63 -7.59 0.16 -2.67
CA VAL A 63 -7.71 -1.22 -3.11
C VAL A 63 -8.93 -1.86 -2.43
N PRO A 64 -9.60 -2.81 -3.08
CA PRO A 64 -10.67 -3.57 -2.45
C PRO A 64 -10.20 -4.22 -1.13
N LYS A 65 -11.08 -4.26 -0.14
CA LYS A 65 -10.77 -4.95 1.11
C LYS A 65 -10.61 -6.45 0.86
N GLY A 66 -9.59 -7.03 1.47
CA GLY A 66 -9.45 -8.48 1.56
C GLY A 66 -10.21 -9.05 2.77
N THR A 67 -10.12 -10.36 2.93
CA THR A 67 -10.72 -11.09 4.04
C THR A 67 -10.11 -10.61 5.36
N ASN A 68 -10.93 -10.40 6.39
CA ASN A 68 -10.51 -9.84 7.67
C ASN A 68 -9.78 -8.49 7.59
N GLY A 69 -9.93 -7.76 6.49
CA GLY A 69 -9.26 -6.47 6.27
C GLY A 69 -7.80 -6.58 5.81
N LEU A 70 -7.27 -7.79 5.59
CA LEU A 70 -5.93 -7.97 5.04
C LEU A 70 -5.90 -7.52 3.57
N GLN A 71 -5.27 -6.38 3.28
CA GLN A 71 -5.14 -5.82 1.94
C GLN A 71 -3.76 -5.21 1.75
N PRO A 72 -3.25 -5.13 0.51
CA PRO A 72 -1.99 -4.45 0.25
C PRO A 72 -2.13 -2.95 0.53
N LEU A 73 -1.11 -2.38 1.16
CA LEU A 73 -0.99 -0.94 1.36
C LEU A 73 -0.17 -0.36 0.20
N LEU A 74 -0.83 0.41 -0.65
CA LEU A 74 -0.18 1.11 -1.75
C LEU A 74 -0.40 2.61 -1.61
N SER A 75 0.68 3.35 -1.67
CA SER A 75 0.70 4.81 -1.60
C SER A 75 1.81 5.36 -2.45
N ILE A 76 1.57 6.53 -3.00
CA ILE A 76 2.52 7.34 -3.75
C ILE A 76 2.99 8.46 -2.82
N PHE A 77 4.29 8.64 -2.76
CA PHE A 77 4.92 9.64 -1.90
C PHE A 77 5.69 10.62 -2.75
N TYR A 78 5.69 11.88 -2.33
CA TYR A 78 6.55 12.93 -2.86
C TYR A 78 7.42 13.47 -1.74
N ASN A 79 8.69 13.72 -2.05
CA ASN A 79 9.61 14.46 -1.22
C ASN A 79 10.41 15.43 -2.09
N SER A 80 10.29 16.73 -1.81
CA SER A 80 10.97 17.77 -2.58
C SER A 80 12.50 17.67 -2.55
N GLN A 81 13.09 17.10 -1.50
CA GLN A 81 14.54 16.90 -1.42
C GLN A 81 15.04 15.73 -2.28
N SER A 82 14.15 14.82 -2.66
CA SER A 82 14.47 13.69 -3.52
C SER A 82 14.47 14.03 -5.02
N ILE A 83 14.08 15.25 -5.41
CA ILE A 83 14.04 15.64 -6.85
C ILE A 83 15.40 15.48 -7.54
N LYS A 84 16.49 15.85 -6.86
CA LYS A 84 17.83 15.78 -7.47
C LYS A 84 18.43 14.37 -7.45
N GLN A 85 17.86 13.46 -6.66
CA GLN A 85 18.28 12.06 -6.60
C GLN A 85 17.89 11.33 -7.89
N ARG A 86 18.25 10.06 -8.00
CA ARG A 86 17.85 9.20 -9.12
C ARG A 86 16.32 9.16 -9.24
N PRO A 87 15.73 9.47 -10.41
CA PRO A 87 14.29 9.35 -10.60
C PRO A 87 13.82 7.90 -10.42
N SER A 88 12.75 7.70 -9.65
CA SER A 88 12.14 6.38 -9.47
C SER A 88 11.28 6.00 -10.68
N ILE A 89 10.57 4.87 -10.60
CA ILE A 89 9.54 4.49 -11.57
C ILE A 89 8.37 5.50 -11.66
N LEU A 90 8.23 6.42 -10.71
CA LEU A 90 7.26 7.53 -10.72
C LEU A 90 7.91 8.89 -11.03
N GLY A 91 9.15 8.90 -11.51
CA GLY A 91 9.89 10.13 -11.82
C GLY A 91 10.56 10.76 -10.59
N ALA A 92 11.08 11.97 -10.79
CA ALA A 92 11.87 12.70 -9.80
C ALA A 92 11.02 13.19 -8.62
N GLY A 93 11.51 12.94 -7.41
CA GLY A 93 10.86 13.33 -6.17
C GLY A 93 9.69 12.44 -5.75
N TRP A 94 9.19 11.58 -6.64
CA TRP A 94 8.08 10.67 -6.38
C TRP A 94 8.58 9.24 -6.16
N SER A 95 7.86 8.47 -5.34
CA SER A 95 8.10 7.05 -5.13
C SER A 95 6.78 6.31 -4.86
N LEU A 96 6.75 5.02 -5.21
CA LEU A 96 5.71 4.11 -4.78
C LEU A 96 6.10 3.49 -3.44
N THR A 97 5.14 3.00 -2.67
CA THR A 97 5.42 2.17 -1.48
C THR A 97 6.32 1.00 -1.86
N GLN A 98 7.41 0.83 -1.12
CA GLN A 98 8.39 -0.23 -1.32
C GLN A 98 8.58 -1.00 -0.02
N ASN A 99 8.67 -2.32 -0.14
CA ASN A 99 8.93 -3.23 0.97
C ASN A 99 9.99 -4.22 0.50
N TYR A 100 11.19 -4.13 1.07
CA TYR A 100 12.32 -4.98 0.72
C TYR A 100 13.35 -4.99 1.84
N LEU A 101 14.18 -6.02 1.86
CA LEU A 101 15.41 -6.07 2.64
C LEU A 101 16.59 -5.91 1.68
N TYR A 102 17.61 -5.16 2.06
CA TYR A 102 18.84 -5.07 1.26
C TYR A 102 20.09 -5.28 2.10
N ARG A 103 21.15 -5.74 1.42
CA ARG A 103 22.50 -5.89 1.94
C ARG A 103 23.23 -4.56 1.77
N ASP A 104 23.67 -3.99 2.88
CA ASP A 104 24.64 -2.90 2.90
C ASP A 104 26.04 -3.50 2.87
N VAL A 105 26.76 -3.27 1.78
CA VAL A 105 28.09 -3.87 1.54
C VAL A 105 29.20 -3.15 2.30
N ASN A 106 28.88 -2.16 3.13
CA ASN A 106 29.82 -1.39 3.92
C ASN A 106 31.00 -0.81 3.10
N PHE A 107 30.73 -0.43 1.84
CA PHE A 107 31.71 0.05 0.86
C PHE A 107 32.78 -0.98 0.44
N THR A 108 32.66 -2.25 0.83
CA THR A 108 33.59 -3.36 0.55
C THR A 108 32.88 -4.52 -0.13
N PRO A 109 32.36 -4.38 -1.36
CA PRO A 109 31.53 -5.41 -2.00
C PRO A 109 32.23 -6.76 -2.26
N ALA A 110 33.56 -6.81 -2.21
CA ALA A 110 34.31 -8.06 -2.28
C ALA A 110 34.41 -8.82 -0.94
N ASN A 111 34.08 -8.18 0.18
CA ASN A 111 34.15 -8.74 1.52
C ASN A 111 32.75 -8.76 2.15
N THR A 112 32.18 -9.94 2.34
CA THR A 112 30.83 -10.08 2.91
C THR A 112 30.82 -10.22 4.44
N SER A 113 31.99 -10.24 5.08
CA SER A 113 32.11 -10.49 6.52
C SER A 113 31.65 -9.32 7.40
N ASP A 114 31.64 -8.11 6.86
CA ASP A 114 31.22 -6.87 7.53
C ASP A 114 29.93 -6.28 6.95
N ASP A 115 29.26 -7.02 6.07
CA ASP A 115 27.98 -6.63 5.51
C ASP A 115 26.93 -6.45 6.60
N LYS A 116 26.09 -5.43 6.41
CA LYS A 116 24.91 -5.18 7.24
C LYS A 116 23.65 -5.44 6.43
N PHE A 117 22.53 -5.56 7.12
CA PHE A 117 21.23 -5.72 6.48
C PHE A 117 20.29 -4.62 6.95
N VAL A 118 19.46 -4.14 6.04
CA VAL A 118 18.51 -3.07 6.30
C VAL A 118 17.16 -3.47 5.73
N LEU A 119 16.12 -3.39 6.56
CA LEU A 119 14.73 -3.60 6.17
C LEU A 119 14.09 -2.24 5.84
N ILE A 120 13.51 -2.14 4.65
CA ILE A 120 12.61 -1.05 4.26
C ILE A 120 11.18 -1.58 4.31
N LEU A 121 10.35 -0.96 5.14
CA LEU A 121 8.95 -1.36 5.35
C LEU A 121 8.05 -0.12 5.43
N ASN A 122 7.12 0.01 4.49
CA ASN A 122 6.16 1.12 4.41
C ASN A 122 6.80 2.52 4.52
N GLY A 123 7.98 2.69 3.93
CA GLY A 123 8.73 3.96 3.93
C GLY A 123 9.60 4.19 5.18
N ALA A 124 9.56 3.31 6.18
CA ALA A 124 10.50 3.31 7.30
C ALA A 124 11.70 2.42 7.01
N SER A 125 12.87 2.81 7.54
CA SER A 125 14.13 2.07 7.42
C SER A 125 14.55 1.53 8.78
N TYR A 126 14.97 0.26 8.82
CA TYR A 126 15.38 -0.43 10.03
C TYR A 126 16.71 -1.13 9.79
N ASN A 127 17.77 -0.67 10.46
CA ASN A 127 19.04 -1.40 10.52
C ASN A 127 18.84 -2.70 11.30
N LEU A 128 19.42 -3.79 10.82
CA LEU A 128 19.27 -5.11 11.43
C LEU A 128 20.53 -5.52 12.16
N LEU A 129 20.35 -6.06 13.36
CA LEU A 129 21.40 -6.62 14.21
C LEU A 129 21.12 -8.10 14.42
N TYR A 130 22.08 -8.95 14.07
CA TYR A 130 21.97 -10.38 14.34
C TYR A 130 22.18 -10.65 15.84
N SER A 131 21.31 -11.45 16.45
CA SER A 131 21.46 -11.93 17.82
C SER A 131 21.90 -13.41 17.81
N PRO A 132 23.18 -13.72 18.07
CA PRO A 132 23.67 -15.10 18.05
C PRO A 132 23.01 -16.00 19.10
N SER A 133 22.60 -15.45 20.24
CA SER A 133 21.92 -16.21 21.30
C SER A 133 20.51 -16.63 20.91
N ASP A 134 19.83 -15.82 20.09
CA ASP A 134 18.44 -16.04 19.70
C ASP A 134 18.31 -16.70 18.32
N GLY A 135 19.34 -16.60 17.49
CA GLY A 135 19.38 -17.18 16.14
C GLY A 135 18.64 -16.35 15.08
N PHE A 136 18.26 -15.11 15.37
CA PHE A 136 17.54 -14.22 14.45
C PHE A 136 18.00 -12.76 14.56
N TYR A 137 17.62 -11.94 13.58
CA TYR A 137 17.87 -10.51 13.52
C TYR A 137 16.78 -9.72 14.23
N ARG A 138 17.18 -8.62 14.87
CA ARG A 138 16.31 -7.59 15.45
C ARG A 138 16.60 -6.24 14.80
N THR A 139 15.69 -5.29 14.95
CA THR A 139 15.96 -3.91 14.52
C THR A 139 16.81 -3.19 15.56
N GLU A 140 17.78 -2.37 15.12
CA GLU A 140 18.70 -1.63 16.01
C GLU A 140 17.94 -0.76 17.01
N THR A 141 16.95 -0.01 16.53
CA THR A 141 15.89 0.55 17.37
C THR A 141 14.77 -0.48 17.43
N GLU A 142 14.55 -1.08 18.60
CA GLU A 142 13.65 -2.22 18.76
C GLU A 142 12.21 -1.88 18.32
N SER A 143 11.67 -2.74 17.45
CA SER A 143 10.32 -2.65 16.87
C SER A 143 9.50 -3.93 17.09
N PHE A 144 10.07 -4.90 17.79
CA PHE A 144 9.54 -6.24 18.07
C PHE A 144 9.27 -7.06 16.80
N ILE A 145 10.02 -6.79 15.73
CA ILE A 145 9.99 -7.59 14.51
C ILE A 145 11.08 -8.66 14.63
N ARG A 146 10.67 -9.94 14.59
CA ARG A 146 11.60 -11.08 14.51
C ARG A 146 11.95 -11.34 13.06
N ILE A 147 13.23 -11.27 12.69
CA ILE A 147 13.65 -11.37 11.29
C ILE A 147 14.61 -12.53 11.12
N GLU A 148 14.24 -13.50 10.30
CA GLU A 148 15.01 -14.73 10.08
C GLU A 148 15.52 -14.78 8.65
N ASN A 149 16.78 -15.20 8.51
CA ASN A 149 17.39 -15.52 7.23
C ASN A 149 17.33 -17.03 7.05
N LEU A 150 16.53 -17.47 6.08
CA LEU A 150 16.16 -18.87 5.87
C LEU A 150 16.63 -19.35 4.51
N THR A 151 16.71 -20.68 4.36
CA THR A 151 17.12 -21.32 3.11
C THR A 151 15.92 -21.91 2.38
N THR A 152 15.95 -21.79 1.05
CA THR A 152 15.01 -22.43 0.12
C THR A 152 15.78 -23.37 -0.81
N THR A 153 15.10 -24.07 -1.73
CA THR A 153 15.76 -24.96 -2.68
C THR A 153 15.18 -24.78 -4.07
N GLY A 154 15.99 -24.24 -4.98
CA GLY A 154 15.68 -24.11 -6.40
C GLY A 154 14.62 -23.06 -6.74
N THR A 155 14.29 -22.14 -5.83
CA THR A 155 13.28 -21.09 -6.07
C THR A 155 13.87 -19.73 -6.40
N ASN A 156 15.09 -19.44 -5.94
CA ASN A 156 15.84 -18.22 -6.25
C ASN A 156 17.33 -18.56 -6.46
N ALA A 157 18.14 -17.56 -6.81
CA ALA A 157 19.51 -17.78 -7.28
C ALA A 157 20.45 -18.27 -6.17
N TYR A 158 20.32 -17.71 -4.96
CA TYR A 158 21.20 -18.02 -3.83
C TYR A 158 20.56 -18.89 -2.75
N ASN A 159 19.38 -19.46 -3.01
CA ASN A 159 18.65 -20.32 -2.09
C ASN A 159 18.42 -19.68 -0.70
N GLN A 160 18.30 -18.36 -0.66
CA GLN A 160 18.20 -17.57 0.56
C GLN A 160 16.99 -16.64 0.50
N TYR A 161 16.21 -16.58 1.57
CA TYR A 161 15.10 -15.65 1.69
C TYR A 161 14.96 -15.17 3.13
N TRP A 162 14.16 -14.11 3.33
CA TRP A 162 13.97 -13.53 4.64
C TRP A 162 12.52 -13.66 5.09
N LEU A 163 12.32 -13.91 6.38
CA LEU A 163 11.02 -13.98 7.01
C LEU A 163 10.98 -12.99 8.18
N ALA A 164 10.18 -11.94 8.06
CA ALA A 164 9.89 -11.02 9.16
C ALA A 164 8.54 -11.37 9.79
N THR A 165 8.53 -11.64 11.09
CA THR A 165 7.31 -11.84 11.88
C THR A 165 7.07 -10.60 12.72
N LEU A 166 5.97 -9.91 12.45
CA LEU A 166 5.53 -8.73 13.19
C LEU A 166 4.99 -9.11 14.57
N LYS A 167 4.86 -8.12 15.46
CA LYS A 167 4.35 -8.30 16.83
C LYS A 167 2.93 -8.90 16.89
N ASP A 168 2.11 -8.66 15.88
CA ASP A 168 0.74 -9.19 15.77
C ASP A 168 0.67 -10.62 15.20
N GLY A 169 1.83 -11.21 14.88
CA GLY A 169 1.94 -12.54 14.28
C GLY A 169 1.85 -12.56 12.76
N THR A 170 1.65 -11.41 12.10
CA THR A 170 1.69 -11.30 10.65
C THR A 170 3.10 -11.63 10.14
N GLN A 171 3.18 -12.53 9.17
CA GLN A 171 4.42 -12.94 8.53
C GLN A 171 4.58 -12.24 7.20
N MET A 172 5.77 -11.70 6.95
CA MET A 172 6.17 -11.04 5.72
C MET A 172 7.41 -11.75 5.17
N ARG A 173 7.30 -12.33 3.98
CA ARG A 173 8.36 -13.10 3.35
C ARG A 173 8.97 -12.31 2.19
N PHE A 174 10.29 -12.29 2.11
CA PHE A 174 11.05 -11.51 1.15
C PHE A 174 12.00 -12.39 0.35
N GLY A 175 11.93 -12.26 -0.98
CA GLY A 175 12.90 -12.84 -1.90
C GLY A 175 12.82 -14.35 -2.09
N HIS A 176 11.74 -15.01 -1.67
CA HIS A 176 11.62 -16.47 -1.79
C HIS A 176 11.33 -16.94 -3.22
N ASN A 177 10.55 -16.17 -3.97
CA ASN A 177 10.07 -16.55 -5.30
C ASN A 177 11.03 -16.05 -6.40
N PRO A 178 10.95 -16.58 -7.64
CA PRO A 178 11.68 -16.04 -8.78
C PRO A 178 11.44 -14.54 -8.94
N ASP A 179 12.44 -13.81 -9.44
CA ASP A 179 12.44 -12.36 -9.67
C ASP A 179 12.20 -11.48 -8.42
N THR A 180 12.10 -12.09 -7.23
CA THR A 180 11.96 -11.36 -5.95
C THR A 180 13.28 -11.21 -5.20
N GLU A 181 14.35 -11.85 -5.68
CA GLU A 181 15.73 -11.69 -5.22
C GLU A 181 16.53 -11.01 -6.31
N LEU A 182 17.18 -9.89 -6.01
CA LEU A 182 18.08 -9.19 -6.91
C LEU A 182 19.53 -9.61 -6.62
N VAL A 183 20.17 -10.21 -7.61
CA VAL A 183 21.58 -10.61 -7.57
C VAL A 183 22.51 -9.44 -7.90
N SER A 184 23.75 -9.49 -7.41
CA SER A 184 24.76 -8.50 -7.78
C SER A 184 24.94 -8.43 -9.29
N SER A 185 24.68 -7.25 -9.85
CA SER A 185 24.77 -7.01 -11.30
C SER A 185 26.22 -6.94 -11.83
N VAL A 186 27.21 -6.93 -10.93
CA VAL A 186 28.64 -6.86 -11.26
C VAL A 186 29.38 -8.17 -11.00
N GLY A 187 28.64 -9.26 -10.79
CA GLY A 187 29.20 -10.62 -10.74
C GLY A 187 29.66 -11.12 -9.37
N TYR A 188 29.43 -10.38 -8.28
CA TYR A 188 29.64 -10.93 -6.94
C TYR A 188 28.68 -12.08 -6.64
N PRO A 189 29.13 -13.13 -5.93
CA PRO A 189 28.38 -14.36 -5.72
C PRO A 189 27.37 -14.24 -4.57
N TYR A 190 26.53 -13.20 -4.57
CA TYR A 190 25.50 -12.99 -3.56
C TYR A 190 24.32 -12.15 -4.09
N ALA A 191 23.19 -12.25 -3.38
CA ALA A 191 22.07 -11.34 -3.53
C ALA A 191 22.21 -10.06 -2.71
N VAL A 192 21.69 -8.98 -3.26
CA VAL A 192 21.82 -7.60 -2.76
C VAL A 192 20.50 -7.08 -2.21
N LYS A 193 19.37 -7.55 -2.75
CA LYS A 193 18.03 -7.08 -2.35
C LYS A 193 17.01 -8.21 -2.44
N TRP A 194 16.09 -8.28 -1.48
CA TRP A 194 14.99 -9.25 -1.41
C TRP A 194 13.68 -8.47 -1.26
N TRP A 195 12.84 -8.51 -2.29
CA TRP A 195 11.55 -7.84 -2.33
C TRP A 195 10.49 -8.65 -1.59
N LEU A 196 9.52 -7.98 -0.97
CA LEU A 196 8.38 -8.62 -0.31
C LEU A 196 7.61 -9.47 -1.32
N ASP A 197 7.56 -10.79 -1.15
CA ASP A 197 6.85 -11.71 -2.04
C ASP A 197 5.52 -12.21 -1.48
N GLN A 198 5.38 -12.22 -0.15
CA GLN A 198 4.15 -12.68 0.51
C GLN A 198 3.92 -11.99 1.86
N ILE A 199 2.65 -11.73 2.16
CA ILE A 199 2.17 -11.45 3.52
C ILE A 199 1.17 -12.54 3.90
N GLN A 200 1.26 -13.07 5.12
CA GLN A 200 0.29 -14.00 5.68
C GLN A 200 -0.12 -13.55 7.09
N ASP A 201 -1.43 -13.46 7.34
CA ASP A 201 -1.96 -13.19 8.68
C ASP A 201 -2.06 -14.47 9.54
N THR A 202 -2.41 -14.31 10.82
CA THR A 202 -2.59 -15.42 11.76
C THR A 202 -3.79 -16.33 11.45
N HIS A 203 -4.67 -15.92 10.52
CA HIS A 203 -5.83 -16.68 10.07
C HIS A 203 -5.58 -17.40 8.73
N GLY A 204 -4.36 -17.31 8.19
CA GLY A 204 -3.97 -17.94 6.93
C GLY A 204 -4.43 -17.20 5.67
N ASN A 205 -4.91 -15.95 5.77
CA ASN A 205 -5.15 -15.10 4.62
C ASN A 205 -3.81 -14.61 4.06
N ARG A 206 -3.69 -14.56 2.73
CA ARG A 206 -2.44 -14.20 2.05
C ARG A 206 -2.58 -13.06 1.05
N ILE A 207 -1.48 -12.32 0.90
CA ILE A 207 -1.20 -11.39 -0.20
C ILE A 207 0.07 -11.90 -0.88
N PHE A 208 0.08 -11.97 -2.20
CA PHE A 208 1.21 -12.38 -3.01
C PHE A 208 1.64 -11.22 -3.90
N TYR A 209 2.94 -11.01 -3.98
CA TYR A 209 3.56 -9.98 -4.80
C TYR A 209 4.44 -10.66 -5.84
N ALA A 210 4.25 -10.27 -7.10
CA ALA A 210 5.04 -10.75 -8.22
C ALA A 210 5.85 -9.59 -8.79
N TYR A 211 7.05 -9.91 -9.24
CA TYR A 211 8.01 -8.97 -9.79
C TYR A 211 8.56 -9.48 -11.11
N ALA A 212 9.27 -8.62 -11.83
CA ALA A 212 10.05 -8.95 -13.00
C ALA A 212 11.42 -8.28 -12.89
N GLU A 213 12.49 -9.06 -12.99
CA GLU A 213 13.86 -8.58 -12.94
C GLU A 213 14.40 -8.31 -14.34
N ASN A 214 14.96 -7.12 -14.55
CA ASN A 214 15.49 -6.62 -15.83
C ASN A 214 14.62 -6.97 -17.07
N PRO A 215 13.28 -6.77 -17.03
CA PRO A 215 12.38 -7.21 -18.09
C PRO A 215 12.55 -6.44 -19.40
N TYR A 216 13.16 -5.25 -19.37
CA TYR A 216 13.30 -4.40 -20.55
C TYR A 216 14.76 -4.27 -21.02
N THR A 217 14.94 -4.16 -22.33
CA THR A 217 16.25 -3.86 -22.91
C THR A 217 16.83 -2.58 -22.31
N GLY A 218 18.07 -2.68 -21.80
CA GLY A 218 18.79 -1.57 -21.18
C GLY A 218 18.56 -1.44 -19.67
N ASP A 219 17.75 -2.30 -19.06
CA ASP A 219 17.73 -2.44 -17.61
C ASP A 219 19.02 -3.11 -17.12
N ILE A 220 19.53 -2.64 -15.99
CA ILE A 220 20.61 -3.27 -15.24
C ILE A 220 20.21 -3.26 -13.77
N GLY A 221 20.25 -4.41 -13.11
CA GLY A 221 19.95 -4.54 -11.67
C GLY A 221 18.57 -4.01 -11.25
N SER A 222 17.60 -3.93 -12.16
CA SER A 222 16.28 -3.34 -11.92
C SER A 222 15.22 -4.39 -11.64
N THR A 223 14.29 -4.07 -10.73
CA THR A 223 13.14 -4.92 -10.44
C THR A 223 11.85 -4.11 -10.50
N TYR A 224 10.86 -4.60 -11.22
CA TYR A 224 9.56 -3.97 -11.39
C TYR A 224 8.48 -4.85 -10.75
N ILE A 225 7.61 -4.27 -9.93
CA ILE A 225 6.44 -4.98 -9.44
C ILE A 225 5.48 -5.21 -10.62
N SER A 226 5.09 -6.46 -10.85
CA SER A 226 4.23 -6.81 -11.99
C SER A 226 2.77 -6.92 -11.54
N SER A 227 2.52 -7.61 -10.44
CA SER A 227 1.17 -7.77 -9.90
C SER A 227 1.15 -8.03 -8.39
N ILE A 228 0.00 -7.75 -7.79
CA ILE A 228 -0.34 -8.17 -6.43
C ILE A 228 -1.67 -8.92 -6.49
N THR A 229 -1.69 -10.16 -6.03
CA THR A 229 -2.93 -10.93 -5.84
C THR A 229 -3.17 -11.15 -4.36
N TYR A 230 -4.41 -11.07 -3.91
CA TYR A 230 -4.71 -11.25 -2.49
C TYR A 230 -6.04 -11.90 -2.24
N ASN A 231 -6.17 -12.37 -1.00
CA ASN A 231 -7.03 -13.46 -0.57
C ASN A 231 -6.62 -14.82 -1.13
N ASN A 232 -7.02 -15.87 -0.43
CA ASN A 232 -6.70 -17.24 -0.84
C ASN A 232 -7.41 -17.65 -2.14
N ASP A 233 -8.49 -16.95 -2.52
CA ASP A 233 -9.15 -17.13 -3.82
C ASP A 233 -8.41 -16.45 -4.98
N GLN A 234 -7.44 -15.58 -4.69
CA GLN A 234 -6.67 -14.77 -5.63
C GLN A 234 -7.52 -14.02 -6.67
N LYS A 235 -8.79 -13.71 -6.34
CA LYS A 235 -9.70 -13.03 -7.27
C LYS A 235 -9.51 -11.52 -7.30
N ARG A 236 -8.78 -10.96 -6.33
CA ARG A 236 -8.44 -9.54 -6.29
C ARG A 236 -7.02 -9.39 -6.81
N THR A 237 -6.89 -8.68 -7.92
CA THR A 237 -5.62 -8.53 -8.64
C THR A 237 -5.34 -7.05 -8.86
N ILE A 238 -4.11 -6.64 -8.60
CA ILE A 238 -3.59 -5.32 -8.91
C ILE A 238 -2.47 -5.52 -9.93
N GLU A 239 -2.57 -4.89 -11.08
CA GLU A 239 -1.61 -5.02 -12.18
C GLU A 239 -0.92 -3.68 -12.41
N PHE A 240 0.38 -3.73 -12.64
CA PHE A 240 1.22 -2.56 -12.86
C PHE A 240 1.65 -2.51 -14.32
N SER A 241 1.36 -1.40 -15.00
CA SER A 241 1.74 -1.18 -16.39
C SER A 241 2.87 -0.16 -16.47
N TYR A 242 3.82 -0.41 -17.37
CA TYR A 242 4.99 0.43 -17.57
C TYR A 242 5.04 1.00 -18.98
N GLU A 243 5.89 2.01 -19.20
CA GLU A 243 6.12 2.59 -20.52
C GLU A 243 6.68 1.54 -21.49
N SER A 244 6.26 1.60 -22.75
CA SER A 244 6.78 0.71 -23.80
C SER A 244 8.21 1.08 -24.21
N ALA A 245 8.51 2.38 -24.26
CA ALA A 245 9.82 2.92 -24.62
C ALA A 245 10.63 3.31 -23.37
N ALA A 246 11.96 3.32 -23.52
CA ALA A 246 12.85 3.78 -22.46
C ALA A 246 12.68 5.28 -22.20
N ARG A 247 12.65 5.66 -20.92
CA ARG A 247 12.65 7.06 -20.50
C ARG A 247 13.98 7.75 -20.85
N LYS A 248 13.93 9.06 -21.15
CA LYS A 248 15.13 9.85 -21.49
C LYS A 248 15.98 10.20 -20.26
N ASP A 249 15.35 10.34 -19.10
CA ASP A 249 15.97 10.73 -17.83
C ASP A 249 16.51 9.53 -17.01
N ARG A 250 16.81 8.40 -17.68
CA ARG A 250 17.43 7.24 -17.04
C ARG A 250 18.81 7.59 -16.50
N ARG A 251 19.15 7.03 -15.35
CA ARG A 251 20.44 7.24 -14.70
C ARG A 251 21.00 5.90 -14.25
N ARG A 252 22.19 5.60 -14.73
CA ARG A 252 23.01 4.50 -14.20
C ARG A 252 23.67 4.97 -12.92
N VAL A 253 23.47 4.22 -11.85
CA VAL A 253 24.09 4.48 -10.54
C VAL A 253 24.72 3.21 -10.00
N TYR A 254 25.55 3.35 -8.98
CA TYR A 254 25.92 2.25 -8.11
C TYR A 254 25.09 2.31 -6.83
N GLU A 255 24.43 1.21 -6.50
CA GLU A 255 23.71 1.01 -5.25
C GLU A 255 24.26 -0.26 -4.60
N GLN A 256 24.85 -0.13 -3.40
CA GLN A 256 25.42 -1.24 -2.65
C GLN A 256 26.39 -2.11 -3.46
N GLY A 257 27.27 -1.46 -4.22
CA GLY A 257 28.26 -2.14 -5.07
C GLY A 257 27.72 -2.74 -6.36
N SER A 258 26.41 -2.66 -6.62
CA SER A 258 25.78 -3.11 -7.87
C SER A 258 25.37 -1.96 -8.77
N LEU A 259 25.44 -2.18 -10.08
CA LEU A 259 24.91 -1.25 -11.08
C LEU A 259 23.39 -1.32 -11.10
N LEU A 260 22.77 -0.15 -11.14
CA LEU A 260 21.33 0.01 -11.25
C LEU A 260 21.01 1.02 -12.36
N GLU A 261 20.21 0.60 -13.32
CA GLU A 261 19.66 1.44 -14.38
C GLU A 261 18.23 1.00 -14.70
N GLU A 262 17.25 1.77 -14.21
CA GLU A 262 15.83 1.55 -14.49
C GLU A 262 15.42 2.33 -15.74
N SER A 263 14.94 1.62 -16.76
CA SER A 263 14.60 2.21 -18.06
C SER A 263 13.14 2.64 -18.21
N ARG A 264 12.19 2.15 -17.39
CA ARG A 264 10.75 2.42 -17.53
C ARG A 264 10.14 3.16 -16.35
N ARG A 265 9.11 3.97 -16.64
CA ARG A 265 8.21 4.54 -15.62
C ARG A 265 6.88 3.79 -15.59
N LEU A 266 6.22 3.83 -14.45
CA LEU A 266 4.90 3.27 -14.26
C LEU A 266 3.86 4.15 -14.95
N THR A 267 3.07 3.61 -15.87
CA THR A 267 2.03 4.34 -16.59
C THR A 267 0.66 4.16 -15.97
N GLY A 268 0.45 3.05 -15.25
CA GLY A 268 -0.83 2.79 -14.63
C GLY A 268 -0.85 1.65 -13.63
N ILE A 269 -1.89 1.65 -12.82
CA ILE A 269 -2.24 0.57 -11.90
C ILE A 269 -3.69 0.21 -12.15
N SER A 270 -3.94 -1.02 -12.57
CA SER A 270 -5.29 -1.54 -12.84
C SER A 270 -5.68 -2.53 -11.74
N ILE A 271 -6.86 -2.33 -11.16
CA ILE A 271 -7.37 -3.12 -10.06
C ILE A 271 -8.59 -3.90 -10.53
N PHE A 272 -8.54 -5.20 -10.36
CA PHE A 272 -9.54 -6.14 -10.81
C PHE A 272 -10.15 -6.91 -9.64
N PHE A 273 -11.41 -7.25 -9.80
CA PHE A 273 -12.08 -8.28 -9.00
C PHE A 273 -12.70 -9.30 -9.95
N ASN A 274 -12.29 -10.55 -9.81
CA ASN A 274 -12.76 -11.66 -10.64
C ASN A 274 -12.68 -11.31 -12.15
N GLN A 275 -11.51 -10.81 -12.57
CA GLN A 275 -11.18 -10.35 -13.94
C GLN A 275 -11.95 -9.12 -14.44
N SER A 276 -12.89 -8.58 -13.65
CA SER A 276 -13.58 -7.34 -13.99
C SER A 276 -12.83 -6.14 -13.43
N LEU A 277 -12.60 -5.11 -14.27
CA LEU A 277 -11.99 -3.86 -13.83
C LEU A 277 -12.87 -3.20 -12.76
N VAL A 278 -12.27 -2.86 -11.63
CA VAL A 278 -12.91 -2.09 -10.55
C VAL A 278 -12.47 -0.64 -10.63
N ARG A 279 -11.18 -0.44 -10.90
CA ARG A 279 -10.52 0.85 -10.80
C ARG A 279 -9.23 0.84 -11.61
N ARG A 280 -8.91 1.96 -12.26
CA ARG A 280 -7.59 2.19 -12.85
C ARG A 280 -7.04 3.55 -12.42
N TYR A 281 -5.76 3.58 -12.10
CA TYR A 281 -4.97 4.80 -11.95
C TYR A 281 -4.07 4.95 -13.17
N GLN A 282 -3.98 6.16 -13.71
CA GLN A 282 -3.08 6.53 -14.78
C GLN A 282 -2.13 7.62 -14.30
N PHE A 283 -0.87 7.49 -14.68
CA PHE A 283 0.21 8.38 -14.31
C PHE A 283 0.77 9.07 -15.54
N ASP A 284 0.64 10.38 -15.58
CA ASP A 284 1.17 11.21 -16.66
C ASP A 284 2.41 11.97 -16.18
N TYR A 285 3.36 12.22 -17.08
CA TYR A 285 4.66 12.79 -16.74
C TYR A 285 4.96 14.04 -17.56
N VAL A 286 5.75 14.94 -16.98
CA VAL A 286 6.32 16.10 -17.66
C VAL A 286 7.83 16.17 -17.43
N TYR A 287 8.57 16.68 -18.41
CA TYR A 287 9.99 17.01 -18.24
C TYR A 287 10.14 18.40 -17.63
N LEU A 288 11.00 18.53 -16.63
CA LEU A 288 11.24 19.77 -15.90
C LEU A 288 12.30 20.67 -16.55
N ASN A 289 12.96 20.17 -17.61
CA ASN A 289 14.01 20.89 -18.31
C ASN A 289 14.00 20.59 -19.81
N PRO A 290 14.50 21.51 -20.66
CA PRO A 290 14.52 21.34 -22.12
C PRO A 290 15.28 20.08 -22.58
N GLU A 291 16.33 19.70 -21.85
CA GLU A 291 17.16 18.54 -22.17
C GLU A 291 16.49 17.20 -21.84
N ASN A 292 15.29 17.21 -21.25
CA ASN A 292 14.55 16.02 -20.86
C ASN A 292 15.34 15.07 -19.94
N SER A 293 16.28 15.60 -19.15
CA SER A 293 17.12 14.82 -18.22
C SER A 293 16.51 14.69 -16.81
N LEU A 294 15.33 15.27 -16.61
CA LEU A 294 14.56 15.17 -15.39
C LEU A 294 13.06 15.17 -15.70
N SER A 295 12.36 14.08 -15.40
CA SER A 295 10.90 14.02 -15.46
C SER A 295 10.27 13.90 -14.08
N THR A 296 9.03 14.34 -13.94
CA THR A 296 8.25 14.19 -12.71
C THR A 296 6.80 13.86 -13.03
N LEU A 297 6.09 13.25 -12.09
CA LEU A 297 4.67 12.95 -12.20
C LEU A 297 3.88 14.27 -12.24
N SER A 298 3.11 14.48 -13.31
CA SER A 298 2.32 15.69 -13.53
C SER A 298 0.85 15.50 -13.20
N ALA A 299 0.31 14.29 -13.39
CA ALA A 299 -1.09 13.99 -13.08
C ALA A 299 -1.28 12.54 -12.62
N ILE A 300 -2.24 12.36 -11.71
CA ILE A 300 -2.81 11.07 -11.32
C ILE A 300 -4.28 11.11 -11.72
N SER A 301 -4.65 10.36 -12.76
CA SER A 301 -6.04 10.23 -13.19
C SER A 301 -6.62 8.91 -12.68
N PHE A 302 -7.79 8.98 -12.03
CA PHE A 302 -8.55 7.79 -11.65
C PHE A 302 -9.64 7.52 -12.69
N PHE A 303 -9.90 6.24 -12.95
CA PHE A 303 -10.99 5.78 -13.79
C PHE A 303 -11.78 4.68 -13.06
N ALA A 304 -13.10 4.77 -13.15
CA ALA A 304 -14.02 3.79 -12.57
C ALA A 304 -14.08 2.48 -13.39
N LYS A 305 -15.01 1.59 -13.02
CA LYS A 305 -15.25 0.29 -13.68
C LYS A 305 -15.47 0.36 -15.19
N ASP A 306 -16.04 1.46 -15.69
CA ASP A 306 -16.28 1.67 -17.13
C ASP A 306 -15.02 2.08 -17.91
N ASN A 307 -13.90 2.30 -17.21
CA ASN A 307 -12.63 2.74 -17.76
C ASN A 307 -12.67 4.10 -18.49
N THR A 308 -13.75 4.87 -18.31
CA THR A 308 -13.98 6.13 -19.03
C THR A 308 -14.40 7.25 -18.08
N SER A 309 -15.19 6.95 -17.05
CA SER A 309 -15.58 7.92 -16.03
C SER A 309 -14.41 8.22 -15.09
N ARG A 310 -14.13 9.52 -14.92
CA ARG A 310 -13.09 10.06 -14.03
C ARG A 310 -13.64 10.39 -12.64
#